data_AF-A0A3M0NUL0-F1
#
_entry.id   AF-A0A3M0NUL0-F1
#
_cell.length_a   1.000
_cell.length_b   1.000
_cell.length_c   1.000
_cell.angle_alpha   90.00
_cell.angle_beta   90.00
_cell.angle_gamma   90.00
#
_symmetry.space_group_name_H-M   'P 1'
#
loop_
_entity.id
_entity.type
_entity.pdbx_description
1 polymer ?
#
loop_
_entity_poly.entity_id
_entity_poly.type
_entity_poly.pdbx_seq_one_letter_code
_entity_poly.pdbx_strand_id
1 'polypeptide(L)'
;MKKLIAVLALGASIATVAAPETTIVQASTINDTAKQNSFSGVTYAEQVLAQEGIKYNDFSAANPINYRNGKPEGVVIHETATPNATARNECIYFNREWMNIYSYVHAFVDKTGVIQMTSPDYGVWGAGPVANNRFVQVELCEENNLADFAKGVNNDAIYVAQILHRYNLEPDNAVHDGKGTIWSHHAVSTFLGGTDHTDPDGYFAKWGYSMDDFFDLVKYYYDQGTPADNAPVDNDTVTPPAPATPAKKPAVLPKPVATKVLIHNALVYDENGVATDLPTKKAGTKLTIYGNQTIKKRKYLQIGVNQYVVASNVEGKLRPLSHNAYLYDGKGKRVGTNKLYRGNYVRTYGGRVKIKGRKYYPIDVNQFVKVGNFK
;
A
#
# COMPACT_ATOMS: atom_id res chain seq x y z
N MET A 1 31.09 65.65 -46.64
CA MET A 1 29.83 65.72 -45.86
C MET A 1 29.13 64.36 -45.93
N LYS A 2 28.46 64.00 -44.83
CA LYS A 2 27.52 62.89 -44.62
C LYS A 2 28.12 61.50 -44.32
N LYS A 3 27.70 61.04 -43.14
CA LYS A 3 28.03 59.85 -42.36
C LYS A 3 27.03 58.72 -42.65
N LEU A 4 27.47 57.48 -42.33
CA LEU A 4 26.68 56.33 -41.83
C LEU A 4 25.66 55.74 -42.84
N ILE A 5 25.49 54.42 -43.01
CA ILE A 5 25.18 53.35 -42.04
C ILE A 5 25.54 52.00 -42.71
N ALA A 6 26.23 51.10 -42.00
CA ALA A 6 26.36 49.69 -42.39
C ALA A 6 25.39 48.86 -41.54
N VAL A 7 24.39 48.24 -42.17
CA VAL A 7 23.54 47.21 -41.54
C VAL A 7 23.97 45.87 -42.14
N LEU A 8 24.68 45.09 -41.33
CA LEU A 8 24.88 43.66 -41.55
C LEU A 8 23.58 42.94 -41.18
N ALA A 9 22.91 42.38 -42.17
CA ALA A 9 21.84 41.42 -41.98
C ALA A 9 22.45 40.09 -41.48
N LEU A 10 22.28 39.80 -40.19
CA LEU A 10 22.43 38.44 -39.68
C LEU A 10 21.17 37.66 -40.07
N GLY A 11 21.36 36.60 -40.86
CA GLY A 11 20.33 35.62 -41.13
C GLY A 11 19.87 34.96 -39.84
N ALA A 12 18.58 35.06 -39.54
CA ALA A 12 17.93 34.28 -38.51
C ALA A 12 17.81 32.83 -39.01
N SER A 13 18.65 31.95 -38.47
CA SER A 13 18.40 30.51 -38.52
C SER A 13 17.12 30.23 -37.72
N ILE A 14 16.08 29.77 -38.41
CA ILE A 14 14.90 29.18 -37.77
C ILE A 14 15.38 27.85 -37.17
N ALA A 15 15.72 27.86 -35.89
CA ALA A 15 15.79 26.64 -35.12
C ALA A 15 14.35 26.14 -34.94
N THR A 16 13.99 25.09 -35.67
CA THR A 16 12.83 24.27 -35.32
C THR A 16 13.11 23.67 -33.95
N VAL A 17 12.52 24.27 -32.91
CA VAL A 17 12.49 23.68 -31.57
C VAL A 17 11.56 22.48 -31.64
N ALA A 18 12.13 21.27 -31.67
CA ALA A 18 11.36 20.07 -31.40
C ALA A 18 10.80 20.18 -29.98
N ALA A 19 9.49 20.00 -29.82
CA ALA A 19 8.88 19.83 -28.50
C ALA A 19 9.52 18.61 -27.80
N PRO A 20 9.58 18.58 -26.46
CA PRO A 20 10.34 17.55 -25.76
C PRO A 20 9.62 16.20 -25.87
N GLU A 21 10.15 15.29 -26.68
CA GLU A 21 9.67 13.90 -26.77
C GLU A 21 9.86 13.11 -25.45
N THR A 22 10.67 13.63 -24.52
CA THR A 22 11.06 12.92 -23.28
C THR A 22 9.98 12.89 -22.21
N THR A 23 9.14 13.94 -22.08
CA THR A 23 8.12 14.02 -21.01
C THR A 23 6.92 13.11 -21.28
N ILE A 24 6.42 13.07 -22.53
CA ILE A 24 5.29 12.20 -22.91
C ILE A 24 5.66 10.71 -22.75
N VAL A 25 6.90 10.34 -23.09
CA VAL A 25 7.38 8.96 -22.89
C VAL A 25 7.43 8.61 -21.40
N GLN A 26 7.89 9.52 -20.54
CA GLN A 26 7.96 9.27 -19.10
C GLN A 26 6.56 9.09 -18.46
N ALA A 27 5.58 9.93 -18.77
CA ALA A 27 4.22 9.79 -18.25
C ALA A 27 3.55 8.48 -18.67
N SER A 28 3.64 8.12 -19.96
CA SER A 28 3.14 6.83 -20.46
C SER A 28 3.77 5.64 -19.73
N THR A 29 5.08 5.70 -19.45
CA THR A 29 5.76 4.64 -18.67
C THR A 29 5.30 4.55 -17.22
N ILE A 30 4.88 5.66 -16.60
CA ILE A 30 4.34 5.69 -15.24
C ILE A 30 2.97 5.03 -15.22
N ASN A 31 2.07 5.42 -16.13
CA ASN A 31 0.75 4.80 -16.23
C ASN A 31 0.84 3.30 -16.56
N ASP A 32 1.76 2.90 -17.43
CA ASP A 32 1.99 1.48 -17.73
C ASP A 32 2.54 0.72 -16.52
N THR A 33 3.45 1.33 -15.75
CA THR A 33 3.95 0.75 -14.49
C THR A 33 2.85 0.67 -13.44
N ALA A 34 2.03 1.70 -13.30
CA ALA A 34 0.88 1.73 -12.40
C ALA A 34 -0.07 0.57 -12.70
N LYS A 35 -0.45 0.39 -13.97
CA LYS A 35 -1.34 -0.70 -14.44
C LYS A 35 -0.81 -2.11 -14.18
N GLN A 36 0.50 -2.29 -14.00
CA GLN A 36 1.08 -3.58 -13.62
C GLN A 36 0.93 -3.90 -12.12
N ASN A 37 0.63 -2.90 -11.29
CA ASN A 37 0.42 -3.06 -9.87
C ASN A 37 -1.02 -3.44 -9.55
N SER A 38 -1.21 -4.40 -8.64
CA SER A 38 -2.54 -4.71 -8.10
C SER A 38 -3.02 -3.60 -7.15
N PHE A 39 -4.33 -3.41 -6.97
CA PHE A 39 -4.83 -2.54 -5.90
C PHE A 39 -4.45 -3.10 -4.53
N SER A 40 -3.97 -2.25 -3.61
CA SER A 40 -3.64 -2.69 -2.25
C SER A 40 -4.84 -2.72 -1.30
N GLY A 41 -5.99 -2.18 -1.71
CA GLY A 41 -7.22 -2.16 -0.91
C GLY A 41 -7.39 -0.90 -0.06
N VAL A 42 -8.55 -0.81 0.58
CA VAL A 42 -8.94 0.26 1.49
C VAL A 42 -8.91 -0.26 2.93
N THR A 43 -8.29 0.50 3.82
CA THR A 43 -8.38 0.37 5.28
C THR A 43 -9.07 1.60 5.84
N TYR A 44 -9.67 1.52 7.02
CA TYR A 44 -10.35 2.66 7.65
C TYR A 44 -9.52 3.25 8.80
N ALA A 45 -9.59 4.57 9.00
CA ALA A 45 -8.84 5.27 10.03
C ALA A 45 -9.10 4.71 11.42
N GLU A 46 -10.34 4.33 11.75
CA GLU A 46 -10.67 3.63 12.99
C GLU A 46 -9.80 2.38 13.19
N GLN A 47 -9.60 1.59 12.15
CA GLN A 47 -8.79 0.38 12.19
C GLN A 47 -7.31 0.71 12.38
N VAL A 48 -6.82 1.74 11.68
CA VAL A 48 -5.42 2.21 11.76
C VAL A 48 -5.11 2.76 13.16
N LEU A 49 -5.99 3.60 13.70
CA LEU A 49 -5.83 4.26 15.00
C LEU A 49 -6.01 3.28 16.15
N ALA A 50 -6.97 2.36 16.04
CA ALA A 50 -7.16 1.30 17.03
C ALA A 50 -5.87 0.47 17.17
N GLN A 51 -5.17 0.18 16.07
CA GLN A 51 -3.87 -0.52 16.12
C GLN A 51 -2.84 0.25 16.98
N GLU A 52 -2.80 1.57 16.85
CA GLU A 52 -1.93 2.43 17.66
C GLU A 52 -2.41 2.62 19.11
N GLY A 53 -3.62 2.14 19.45
CA GLY A 53 -4.26 2.45 20.73
C GLY A 53 -4.68 3.92 20.83
N ILE A 54 -4.89 4.57 19.68
CA ILE A 54 -5.39 5.94 19.57
C ILE A 54 -6.89 5.88 19.38
N LYS A 55 -7.64 6.69 20.14
CA LYS A 55 -9.07 6.83 19.95
C LYS A 55 -9.34 7.56 18.63
N TYR A 56 -10.23 7.01 17.81
CA TYR A 56 -10.76 7.71 16.65
C TYR A 56 -11.61 8.89 17.07
N ASN A 57 -11.37 10.03 16.44
CA ASN A 57 -12.19 11.22 16.56
C ASN A 57 -13.16 11.26 15.40
N ASP A 58 -14.46 11.22 15.71
CA ASP A 58 -15.49 11.38 14.70
C ASP A 58 -15.47 12.82 14.17
N PHE A 59 -14.88 12.98 12.99
CA PHE A 59 -14.76 14.26 12.31
C PHE A 59 -16.14 14.87 11.99
N SER A 60 -17.14 14.02 11.71
CA SER A 60 -18.47 14.44 11.27
C SER A 60 -19.40 14.81 12.42
N ALA A 61 -19.25 14.17 13.59
CA ALA A 61 -20.12 14.41 14.75
C ALA A 61 -20.02 15.84 15.32
N ALA A 62 -18.89 16.50 15.12
CA ALA A 62 -18.66 17.84 15.65
C ALA A 62 -19.26 18.95 14.77
N ASN A 63 -19.26 18.77 13.44
CA ASN A 63 -19.80 19.75 12.48
C ASN A 63 -20.01 19.12 11.08
N PRO A 64 -21.14 18.44 10.85
CA PRO A 64 -21.36 17.72 9.60
C PRO A 64 -21.55 18.68 8.43
N ILE A 65 -20.82 18.45 7.35
CA ILE A 65 -21.02 19.16 6.07
C ILE A 65 -21.90 18.30 5.18
N ASN A 66 -23.14 18.73 4.97
CA ASN A 66 -23.98 18.08 3.96
C ASN A 66 -23.58 18.57 2.58
N TYR A 67 -23.51 17.65 1.60
CA TYR A 67 -23.34 18.05 0.21
C TYR A 67 -24.51 18.91 -0.23
N ARG A 68 -24.24 19.96 -1.01
CA ARG A 68 -25.26 20.93 -1.45
C ARG A 68 -26.41 20.29 -2.25
N ASN A 69 -26.15 19.14 -2.86
CA ASN A 69 -27.10 18.36 -3.65
C ASN A 69 -27.40 16.98 -3.03
N GLY A 70 -27.09 16.79 -1.74
CA GLY A 70 -27.30 15.54 -1.01
C GLY A 70 -26.34 14.40 -1.35
N LYS A 71 -25.47 14.57 -2.35
CA LYS A 71 -24.41 13.62 -2.75
C LYS A 71 -23.21 14.38 -3.34
N PRO A 72 -22.01 13.77 -3.42
CA PRO A 72 -20.87 14.41 -4.06
C PRO A 72 -21.08 14.58 -5.57
N GLU A 73 -20.44 15.60 -6.11
CA GLU A 73 -20.41 15.97 -7.53
C GLU A 73 -19.13 15.50 -8.21
N GLY A 74 -18.17 14.96 -7.45
CA GLY A 74 -16.84 14.65 -7.92
C GLY A 74 -15.84 14.41 -6.78
N VAL A 75 -14.56 14.38 -7.14
CA VAL A 75 -13.42 14.16 -6.26
C VAL A 75 -12.36 15.25 -6.51
N VAL A 76 -11.79 15.79 -5.44
CA VAL A 76 -10.59 16.64 -5.46
C VAL A 76 -9.38 15.80 -5.10
N ILE A 77 -8.34 15.90 -5.92
CA ILE A 77 -7.04 15.25 -5.75
C ILE A 77 -6.07 16.27 -5.16
N HIS A 78 -5.41 15.85 -4.08
CA HIS A 78 -4.45 16.61 -3.31
C HIS A 78 -3.11 15.88 -3.23
N GLU A 79 -2.06 16.55 -2.76
CA GLU A 79 -0.89 15.89 -2.20
C GLU A 79 -0.59 16.36 -0.77
N THR A 80 0.11 15.55 0.01
CA THR A 80 0.22 15.86 1.44
C THR A 80 1.21 16.99 1.77
N ALA A 81 2.00 17.45 0.78
CA ALA A 81 3.14 18.35 0.93
C ALA A 81 4.12 17.97 2.06
N THR A 82 4.12 16.69 2.46
CA THR A 82 4.87 16.17 3.61
C THR A 82 5.74 15.00 3.17
N PRO A 83 6.94 15.26 2.61
CA PRO A 83 7.82 14.21 2.12
C PRO A 83 8.13 13.16 3.19
N ASN A 84 8.05 11.88 2.82
CA ASN A 84 8.25 10.69 3.67
C ASN A 84 7.13 10.37 4.67
N ALA A 85 6.09 11.19 4.81
CA ALA A 85 4.93 10.80 5.60
C ALA A 85 4.14 9.73 4.85
N THR A 86 3.83 8.64 5.54
CA THR A 86 2.94 7.58 5.01
C THR A 86 1.48 7.98 5.24
N ALA A 87 0.55 7.33 4.53
CA ALA A 87 -0.89 7.52 4.76
C ALA A 87 -1.27 7.23 6.22
N ARG A 88 -0.53 6.31 6.87
CA ARG A 88 -0.65 6.05 8.32
C ARG A 88 -0.22 7.24 9.17
N ASN A 89 0.89 7.90 8.83
CA ASN A 89 1.35 9.09 9.56
C ASN A 89 0.33 10.22 9.45
N GLU A 90 -0.19 10.46 8.25
CA GLU A 90 -1.22 11.47 8.02
C GLU A 90 -2.51 11.14 8.77
N CYS A 91 -3.00 9.91 8.69
CA CYS A 91 -4.17 9.46 9.43
C CYS A 91 -4.05 9.74 10.94
N ILE A 92 -2.89 9.42 11.54
CA ILE A 92 -2.63 9.67 12.97
C ILE A 92 -2.57 11.16 13.27
N TYR A 93 -1.91 11.94 12.40
CA TYR A 93 -1.78 13.39 12.55
C TYR A 93 -3.14 14.08 12.45
N PHE A 94 -3.89 13.86 11.37
CA PHE A 94 -5.19 14.47 11.14
C PHE A 94 -6.23 14.03 12.16
N ASN A 95 -6.25 12.76 12.59
CA ASN A 95 -7.11 12.35 13.69
C ASN A 95 -6.85 13.16 14.98
N ARG A 96 -5.59 13.49 15.26
CA ARG A 96 -5.22 14.24 16.47
C ARG A 96 -5.44 15.75 16.31
N GLU A 97 -5.12 16.31 15.16
CA GLU A 97 -4.94 17.75 14.98
C GLU A 97 -6.08 18.44 14.23
N TRP A 98 -7.03 17.72 13.61
CA TRP A 98 -8.02 18.34 12.72
C TRP A 98 -8.79 19.51 13.35
N MET A 99 -9.05 19.51 14.66
CA MET A 99 -9.70 20.65 15.35
C MET A 99 -8.78 21.87 15.53
N ASN A 100 -7.46 21.66 15.58
CA ASN A 100 -6.47 22.73 15.70
C ASN A 100 -6.16 23.35 14.34
N ILE A 101 -6.06 22.52 13.30
CA ILE A 101 -5.73 22.95 11.93
C ILE A 101 -6.97 23.20 11.07
N TYR A 102 -8.17 22.89 11.59
CA TYR A 102 -9.45 22.98 10.89
C TYR A 102 -9.43 22.34 9.50
N SER A 103 -8.74 21.21 9.41
CA SER A 103 -8.53 20.50 8.14
C SER A 103 -8.53 18.99 8.31
N TYR A 104 -9.16 18.30 7.36
CA TYR A 104 -9.12 16.86 7.15
C TYR A 104 -9.75 16.50 5.80
N VAL A 105 -9.38 15.34 5.25
CA VAL A 105 -9.88 14.82 3.98
C VAL A 105 -10.61 13.48 4.17
N HIS A 106 -11.16 12.91 3.09
CA HIS A 106 -11.85 11.63 3.16
C HIS A 106 -10.89 10.45 3.17
N ALA A 107 -9.73 10.55 2.50
CA ALA A 107 -8.77 9.47 2.44
C ALA A 107 -7.34 9.96 2.21
N PHE A 108 -6.38 9.23 2.78
CA PHE A 108 -4.96 9.33 2.46
C PHE A 108 -4.53 8.09 1.67
N VAL A 109 -3.70 8.27 0.65
CA VAL A 109 -3.25 7.21 -0.25
C VAL A 109 -1.73 7.21 -0.34
N ASP A 110 -1.12 6.04 -0.21
CA ASP A 110 0.30 5.84 -0.52
C ASP A 110 0.50 4.52 -1.27
N LYS A 111 1.75 4.12 -1.51
CA LYS A 111 2.07 2.84 -2.18
C LYS A 111 1.47 1.59 -1.50
N THR A 112 1.18 1.67 -0.20
CA THR A 112 0.68 0.53 0.60
C THR A 112 -0.83 0.39 0.57
N GLY A 113 -1.57 1.43 0.16
CA GLY A 113 -3.02 1.39 -0.04
C GLY A 113 -3.69 2.70 0.32
N VAL A 114 -5.00 2.60 0.60
CA VAL A 114 -5.86 3.74 0.98
C VAL A 114 -6.21 3.63 2.45
N ILE A 115 -6.17 4.75 3.17
CA ILE A 115 -6.75 4.88 4.51
C ILE A 115 -7.89 5.89 4.45
N GLN A 116 -9.13 5.40 4.52
CA GLN A 116 -10.32 6.25 4.55
C GLN A 116 -10.53 6.80 5.97
N MET A 117 -10.51 8.13 6.08
CA MET A 117 -10.63 8.89 7.32
C MET A 117 -12.07 9.03 7.81
N THR A 118 -13.01 9.25 6.89
CA THR A 118 -14.44 9.43 7.18
C THR A 118 -15.29 8.97 6.00
N SER A 119 -16.61 8.87 6.18
CA SER A 119 -17.51 8.47 5.08
C SER A 119 -17.50 9.52 3.95
N PRO A 120 -17.46 9.09 2.67
CA PRO A 120 -17.67 9.97 1.50
C PRO A 120 -19.12 10.40 1.31
N ASP A 121 -20.04 10.09 2.23
CA ASP A 121 -21.43 10.55 2.18
C ASP A 121 -21.62 11.97 2.74
N TYR A 122 -20.59 12.54 3.36
CA TYR A 122 -20.57 13.90 3.89
C TYR A 122 -19.31 14.62 3.45
N GLY A 123 -19.37 15.95 3.35
CA GLY A 123 -18.22 16.79 3.06
C GLY A 123 -17.17 16.82 4.19
N VAL A 124 -15.99 17.33 3.84
CA VAL A 124 -14.82 17.48 4.74
C VAL A 124 -14.23 18.88 4.62
N TRP A 125 -13.26 19.23 5.47
CA TRP A 125 -12.56 20.51 5.41
C TRP A 125 -11.17 20.37 4.79
N GLY A 126 -11.05 20.28 3.47
CA GLY A 126 -9.71 20.16 2.84
C GLY A 126 -9.48 20.99 1.59
N ALA A 127 -10.53 21.56 0.98
CA ALA A 127 -10.41 22.28 -0.30
C ALA A 127 -11.11 23.65 -0.30
N GLY A 128 -11.27 24.26 0.88
CA GLY A 128 -11.99 25.52 1.04
C GLY A 128 -13.52 25.38 0.98
N PRO A 129 -14.27 26.39 1.48
CA PRO A 129 -15.69 26.26 1.78
C PRO A 129 -16.58 25.98 0.56
N VAL A 130 -16.15 26.37 -0.64
CA VAL A 130 -16.91 26.15 -1.89
C VAL A 130 -16.83 24.70 -2.35
N ALA A 131 -15.69 24.04 -2.18
CA ALA A 131 -15.49 22.65 -2.59
C ALA A 131 -15.89 21.63 -1.51
N ASN A 132 -15.77 22.01 -0.24
CA ASN A 132 -16.02 21.13 0.92
C ASN A 132 -17.42 20.50 0.92
N ASN A 133 -18.45 21.17 0.41
CA ASN A 133 -19.81 20.62 0.29
C ASN A 133 -20.16 20.13 -1.13
N ARG A 134 -19.15 19.86 -1.97
CA ARG A 134 -19.33 19.38 -3.34
C ARG A 134 -18.58 18.09 -3.63
N PHE A 135 -17.40 17.90 -3.07
CA PHE A 135 -16.50 16.86 -3.55
C PHE A 135 -15.98 15.95 -2.42
N VAL A 136 -15.77 14.69 -2.78
CA VAL A 136 -14.85 13.81 -2.03
C VAL A 136 -13.44 14.38 -2.19
N GLN A 137 -12.56 14.17 -1.21
CA GLN A 137 -11.22 14.78 -1.19
C GLN A 137 -10.20 13.71 -0.77
N VAL A 138 -9.17 13.53 -1.57
CA VAL A 138 -8.19 12.44 -1.45
C VAL A 138 -6.78 13.00 -1.52
N GLU A 139 -5.96 12.61 -0.55
CA GLU A 139 -4.59 13.08 -0.38
C GLU A 139 -3.59 12.00 -0.78
N LEU A 140 -2.77 12.26 -1.81
CA LEU A 140 -1.67 11.38 -2.19
C LEU A 140 -0.39 11.73 -1.43
N CYS A 141 0.17 10.77 -0.71
CA CYS A 141 1.41 10.96 0.03
C CYS A 141 2.64 11.11 -0.89
N GLU A 142 3.56 12.02 -0.53
CA GLU A 142 4.79 12.23 -1.29
C GLU A 142 5.82 11.08 -1.11
N GLU A 143 6.01 10.29 -2.17
CA GLU A 143 7.00 9.22 -2.29
C GLU A 143 8.39 9.71 -2.76
N ASN A 144 9.43 8.91 -2.54
CA ASN A 144 10.84 9.27 -2.86
C ASN A 144 11.45 8.48 -4.02
N ASN A 145 10.71 7.56 -4.63
CA ASN A 145 11.18 6.82 -5.80
C ASN A 145 10.02 6.52 -6.75
N LEU A 146 10.36 6.31 -8.02
CA LEU A 146 9.40 6.17 -9.11
C LEU A 146 8.47 4.96 -8.94
N ALA A 147 8.98 3.84 -8.42
CA ALA A 147 8.18 2.64 -8.25
C ALA A 147 7.09 2.84 -7.18
N ASP A 148 7.46 3.48 -6.08
CA ASP A 148 6.54 3.83 -5.00
C ASP A 148 5.53 4.89 -5.46
N PHE A 149 5.96 5.92 -6.20
CA PHE A 149 5.07 6.92 -6.81
C PHE A 149 4.06 6.27 -7.75
N ALA A 150 4.52 5.47 -8.72
CA ALA A 150 3.66 4.76 -9.67
C ALA A 150 2.65 3.84 -8.96
N LYS A 151 3.07 3.23 -7.85
CA LYS A 151 2.20 2.40 -7.02
C LYS A 151 1.19 3.23 -6.21
N GLY A 152 1.57 4.41 -5.73
CA GLY A 152 0.71 5.37 -5.06
C GLY A 152 -0.40 5.87 -6.00
N VAL A 153 -0.05 6.42 -7.16
CA VAL A 153 -1.03 6.89 -8.16
C VAL A 153 -1.92 5.76 -8.68
N ASN A 154 -1.42 4.52 -8.72
CA ASN A 154 -2.24 3.35 -9.01
C ASN A 154 -3.34 3.12 -7.97
N ASN A 155 -2.99 3.15 -6.67
CA ASN A 155 -3.98 2.96 -5.61
C ASN A 155 -4.99 4.11 -5.60
N ASP A 156 -4.52 5.32 -5.81
CA ASP A 156 -5.35 6.53 -5.82
C ASP A 156 -6.34 6.49 -6.99
N ALA A 157 -5.86 6.24 -8.22
CA ALA A 157 -6.71 6.20 -9.39
C ALA A 157 -7.80 5.10 -9.32
N ILE A 158 -7.47 3.93 -8.75
CA ILE A 158 -8.47 2.86 -8.53
C ILE A 158 -9.51 3.30 -7.50
N TYR A 159 -9.09 3.93 -6.40
CA TYR A 159 -10.00 4.42 -5.37
C TYR A 159 -10.93 5.53 -5.89
N VAL A 160 -10.38 6.49 -6.65
CA VAL A 160 -11.18 7.53 -7.31
C VAL A 160 -12.19 6.90 -8.26
N ALA A 161 -11.79 5.92 -9.08
CA ALA A 161 -12.72 5.19 -9.95
C ALA A 161 -13.84 4.47 -9.16
N GLN A 162 -13.52 3.88 -8.00
CA GLN A 162 -14.53 3.28 -7.10
C GLN A 162 -15.52 4.33 -6.55
N ILE A 163 -15.04 5.50 -6.17
CA ILE A 163 -15.91 6.61 -5.72
C ILE A 163 -16.83 7.09 -6.84
N LEU A 164 -16.30 7.26 -8.06
CA LEU A 164 -17.10 7.67 -9.22
C LEU A 164 -18.20 6.64 -9.52
N HIS A 165 -17.87 5.34 -9.50
CA HIS A 165 -18.87 4.27 -9.64
C HIS A 165 -19.91 4.29 -8.51
N ARG A 166 -19.47 4.44 -7.25
CA ARG A 166 -20.36 4.48 -6.07
C ARG A 166 -21.43 5.56 -6.16
N TYR A 167 -21.07 6.74 -6.67
CA TYR A 167 -22.00 7.88 -6.76
C TYR A 167 -22.60 8.10 -8.15
N ASN A 168 -22.36 7.16 -9.08
CA ASN A 168 -22.80 7.22 -10.47
C ASN A 168 -22.39 8.55 -11.14
N LEU A 169 -21.08 8.84 -11.06
CA LEU A 169 -20.43 9.99 -11.67
C LEU A 169 -19.58 9.52 -12.85
N GLU A 170 -19.69 10.18 -14.00
CA GLU A 170 -18.83 9.92 -15.15
C GLU A 170 -17.50 10.67 -14.99
N PRO A 171 -16.34 10.08 -15.33
CA PRO A 171 -15.06 10.79 -15.29
C PRO A 171 -15.06 11.99 -16.25
N ASP A 172 -14.84 13.18 -15.71
CA ASP A 172 -14.69 14.43 -16.45
C ASP A 172 -13.65 15.33 -15.76
N ASN A 173 -12.66 15.78 -16.52
CA ASN A 173 -11.47 16.45 -15.99
C ASN A 173 -11.65 17.97 -15.94
N ALA A 174 -11.78 18.52 -14.74
CA ALA A 174 -12.10 19.92 -14.55
C ALA A 174 -10.93 20.90 -14.65
N VAL A 175 -9.69 20.41 -14.81
CA VAL A 175 -8.48 21.26 -14.75
C VAL A 175 -8.38 22.29 -15.88
N HIS A 176 -9.12 22.09 -16.98
CA HIS A 176 -9.06 22.98 -18.16
C HIS A 176 -10.21 23.99 -18.25
N ASP A 177 -11.39 23.68 -17.71
CA ASP A 177 -12.60 24.50 -17.91
C ASP A 177 -13.46 24.72 -16.66
N GLY A 178 -13.06 24.17 -15.51
CA GLY A 178 -13.79 24.29 -14.25
C GLY A 178 -15.11 23.52 -14.23
N LYS A 179 -15.24 22.46 -15.04
CA LYS A 179 -16.40 21.58 -15.09
C LYS A 179 -15.97 20.13 -15.07
N GLY A 180 -16.70 19.31 -14.31
CA GLY A 180 -16.47 17.88 -14.28
C GLY A 180 -16.48 17.30 -12.88
N THR A 181 -15.95 16.08 -12.77
CA THR A 181 -16.06 15.21 -11.60
C THR A 181 -14.70 14.86 -11.00
N ILE A 182 -13.60 15.20 -11.66
CA ILE A 182 -12.24 15.03 -11.14
C ILE A 182 -11.56 16.39 -11.18
N TRP A 183 -11.12 16.86 -10.02
CA TRP A 183 -10.57 18.18 -9.80
C TRP A 183 -9.20 18.06 -9.15
N SER A 184 -8.26 18.95 -9.48
CA SER A 184 -7.14 19.24 -8.57
C SER A 184 -7.55 20.33 -7.59
N HIS A 185 -6.84 20.44 -6.46
CA HIS A 185 -7.01 21.58 -5.57
C HIS A 185 -6.67 22.90 -6.28
N HIS A 186 -5.69 22.89 -7.18
CA HIS A 186 -5.42 24.03 -8.05
C HIS A 186 -6.62 24.44 -8.90
N ALA A 187 -7.31 23.49 -9.54
CA ALA A 187 -8.52 23.78 -10.32
C ALA A 187 -9.64 24.35 -9.42
N VAL A 188 -9.76 23.88 -8.18
CA VAL A 188 -10.67 24.49 -7.19
C VAL A 188 -10.28 25.95 -6.94
N SER A 189 -9.01 26.24 -6.65
CA SER A 189 -8.51 27.61 -6.46
C SER A 189 -8.82 28.51 -7.65
N THR A 190 -8.56 28.04 -8.87
CA THR A 190 -8.74 28.81 -10.11
C THR A 190 -10.20 29.08 -10.45
N PHE A 191 -11.06 28.05 -10.40
CA PHE A 191 -12.41 28.13 -10.95
C PHE A 191 -13.49 28.35 -9.90
N LEU A 192 -13.27 27.93 -8.66
CA LEU A 192 -14.26 28.02 -7.56
C LEU A 192 -13.86 29.06 -6.51
N GLY A 193 -12.56 29.21 -6.24
CA GLY A 193 -12.02 30.07 -5.20
C GLY A 193 -12.31 29.56 -3.77
N GLY A 194 -11.92 30.35 -2.78
CA GLY A 194 -12.03 29.98 -1.35
C GLY A 194 -10.84 29.16 -0.81
N THR A 195 -9.83 28.95 -1.65
CA THR A 195 -8.50 28.39 -1.34
C THR A 195 -7.51 28.95 -2.38
N ASP A 196 -6.23 28.97 -2.07
CA ASP A 196 -5.14 29.44 -2.95
C ASP A 196 -4.07 28.37 -3.19
N HIS A 197 -4.36 27.15 -2.77
CA HIS A 197 -3.50 26.00 -2.94
C HIS A 197 -3.39 25.57 -4.41
N THR A 198 -2.24 25.00 -4.78
CA THR A 198 -1.90 24.64 -6.17
C THR A 198 -1.63 23.15 -6.36
N ASP A 199 -1.99 22.32 -5.38
CA ASP A 199 -1.78 20.88 -5.44
C ASP A 199 -2.70 20.14 -6.42
N PRO A 200 -2.28 19.00 -7.00
CA PRO A 200 -0.98 18.31 -6.84
C PRO A 200 0.06 18.68 -7.91
N ASP A 201 -0.14 19.77 -8.66
CA ASP A 201 0.61 20.09 -9.88
C ASP A 201 2.13 20.06 -9.68
N GLY A 202 2.61 20.68 -8.61
CA GLY A 202 4.03 20.73 -8.28
C GLY A 202 4.62 19.36 -8.00
N TYR A 203 3.90 18.49 -7.27
CA TYR A 203 4.36 17.14 -6.97
C TYR A 203 4.34 16.23 -8.19
N PHE A 204 3.28 16.25 -8.98
CA PHE A 204 3.22 15.49 -10.23
C PHE A 204 4.31 15.90 -11.21
N ALA A 205 4.57 17.20 -11.34
CA ALA A 205 5.64 17.70 -12.21
C ALA A 205 7.04 17.18 -11.82
N LYS A 206 7.32 16.92 -10.53
CA LYS A 206 8.59 16.30 -10.08
C LYS A 206 8.83 14.93 -10.73
N TRP A 207 7.76 14.22 -11.09
CA TRP A 207 7.80 12.89 -11.70
C TRP A 207 7.64 12.90 -13.22
N GLY A 208 7.50 14.08 -13.84
CA GLY A 208 7.11 14.18 -15.24
C GLY A 208 5.69 13.65 -15.49
N TYR A 209 4.80 13.88 -14.53
CA TYR A 209 3.40 13.46 -14.52
C TYR A 209 2.50 14.69 -14.40
N SER A 210 1.19 14.54 -14.63
CA SER A 210 0.22 15.63 -14.58
C SER A 210 -1.17 15.14 -14.17
N MET A 211 -2.08 16.08 -13.92
CA MET A 211 -3.49 15.75 -13.70
C MET A 211 -4.17 15.11 -14.92
N ASP A 212 -3.73 15.43 -16.15
CA ASP A 212 -4.21 14.78 -17.36
C ASP A 212 -3.79 13.30 -17.39
N ASP A 213 -2.54 13.01 -17.01
CA ASP A 213 -2.05 11.62 -16.93
C ASP A 213 -2.75 10.82 -15.83
N PHE A 214 -3.01 11.46 -14.68
CA PHE A 214 -3.77 10.86 -13.60
C PHE A 214 -5.21 10.59 -14.02
N PHE A 215 -5.86 11.55 -14.68
CA PHE A 215 -7.21 11.40 -15.23
C PHE A 215 -7.29 10.21 -16.19
N ASP A 216 -6.34 10.07 -17.11
CA ASP A 216 -6.27 8.93 -18.03
C ASP A 216 -6.21 7.58 -17.28
N LEU A 217 -5.48 7.53 -16.17
CA LEU A 217 -5.38 6.33 -15.33
C LEU A 217 -6.70 6.05 -14.58
N VAL A 218 -7.34 7.07 -14.02
CA VAL A 218 -8.67 6.96 -13.39
C VAL A 218 -9.69 6.46 -14.42
N LYS A 219 -9.73 7.09 -15.59
CA LYS A 219 -10.65 6.74 -16.67
C LYS A 219 -10.43 5.31 -17.14
N TYR A 220 -9.19 4.88 -17.30
CA TYR A 220 -8.86 3.49 -17.60
C TYR A 220 -9.50 2.52 -16.59
N TYR A 221 -9.32 2.75 -15.28
CA TYR A 221 -9.90 1.89 -14.25
C TYR A 221 -11.41 1.97 -14.14
N TYR A 222 -11.98 3.15 -14.39
CA TYR A 222 -13.42 3.35 -14.45
C TYR A 222 -14.04 2.51 -15.58
N ASP A 223 -13.48 2.59 -16.80
CA ASP A 223 -13.99 1.92 -17.99
C ASP A 223 -13.85 0.39 -17.94
N GLN A 224 -12.85 -0.15 -17.25
CA GLN A 224 -12.68 -1.61 -17.09
C GLN A 224 -13.75 -2.24 -16.17
N GLY A 225 -14.48 -1.42 -15.42
CA GLY A 225 -15.24 -1.88 -14.26
C GLY A 225 -14.27 -2.23 -13.12
N THR A 226 -14.40 -1.54 -12.00
CA THR A 226 -13.60 -1.87 -10.82
C THR A 226 -13.99 -3.27 -10.31
N PRO A 227 -13.06 -4.08 -9.76
CA PRO A 227 -13.44 -5.28 -9.03
C PRO A 227 -14.44 -4.84 -7.96
N ALA A 228 -15.69 -5.29 -8.13
CA ALA A 228 -16.78 -4.95 -7.24
C ALA A 228 -16.33 -5.18 -5.80
N ASP A 229 -16.46 -4.14 -4.97
CA ASP A 229 -16.58 -4.36 -3.54
C ASP A 229 -17.80 -5.27 -3.35
N ASN A 230 -17.56 -6.55 -3.11
CA ASN A 230 -18.51 -7.39 -2.40
C ASN A 230 -18.40 -7.02 -0.92
N ALA A 231 -18.84 -5.80 -0.59
CA ALA A 231 -19.23 -5.41 0.76
C ALA A 231 -20.65 -4.84 0.64
N PRO A 232 -21.58 -5.19 1.54
CA PRO A 232 -22.99 -4.89 1.36
C PRO A 232 -23.21 -3.39 1.28
N VAL A 233 -24.04 -2.99 0.31
CA VAL A 233 -24.77 -1.74 0.35
C VAL A 233 -25.68 -1.83 1.58
N ASP A 234 -25.30 -1.18 2.68
CA ASP A 234 -26.24 -0.92 3.77
C ASP A 234 -26.77 0.50 3.60
N ASN A 235 -27.83 0.60 2.79
CA ASN A 235 -28.84 1.61 3.01
C ASN A 235 -29.59 1.18 4.28
N ASP A 236 -29.30 1.77 5.43
CA ASP A 236 -30.37 2.11 6.38
C ASP A 236 -29.94 3.09 7.48
N THR A 237 -30.74 4.16 7.55
CA THR A 237 -31.12 4.98 8.70
C THR A 237 -30.21 5.05 9.93
N VAL A 238 -29.73 6.27 10.16
CA VAL A 238 -29.30 6.80 11.47
C VAL A 238 -30.31 6.45 12.56
N THR A 239 -29.93 5.62 13.53
CA THR A 239 -30.40 5.71 14.92
C THR A 239 -29.32 5.18 15.86
N PRO A 240 -28.93 5.92 16.92
CA PRO A 240 -27.70 5.61 17.68
C PRO A 240 -27.95 4.53 18.75
N PRO A 241 -27.08 3.52 18.92
CA PRO A 241 -27.13 2.67 20.08
C PRO A 241 -26.27 3.21 21.24
N ALA A 242 -26.81 3.02 22.44
CA ALA A 242 -26.25 3.36 23.75
C ALA A 242 -24.91 2.62 24.05
N PRO A 243 -24.13 3.06 25.05
CA PRO A 243 -22.70 2.75 25.14
C PRO A 243 -22.43 1.30 25.55
N ALA A 244 -21.60 0.59 24.79
CA ALA A 244 -21.07 -0.72 25.12
C ALA A 244 -19.58 -0.65 25.53
N THR A 245 -19.23 -1.46 26.52
CA THR A 245 -17.93 -1.60 27.19
C THR A 245 -16.81 -2.19 26.29
N PRO A 246 -15.52 -2.08 26.67
CA PRO A 246 -14.41 -1.90 25.74
C PRO A 246 -13.94 -3.18 25.02
N ALA A 247 -13.83 -3.12 23.69
CA ALA A 247 -13.29 -4.17 22.83
C ALA A 247 -11.76 -4.07 22.66
N LYS A 248 -11.12 -5.24 22.47
CA LYS A 248 -9.66 -5.49 22.56
C LYS A 248 -8.88 -4.97 21.33
N LYS A 249 -7.77 -4.27 21.61
CA LYS A 249 -6.80 -3.60 20.71
C LYS A 249 -6.31 -4.46 19.51
N PRO A 250 -6.34 -3.98 18.25
CA PRO A 250 -5.71 -4.65 17.11
C PRO A 250 -4.17 -4.54 17.11
N ALA A 251 -3.47 -5.56 16.61
CA ALA A 251 -2.01 -5.70 16.74
C ALA A 251 -1.20 -5.04 15.60
N VAL A 252 -0.30 -4.13 15.96
CA VAL A 252 0.69 -3.48 15.05
C VAL A 252 1.87 -4.42 14.79
N LEU A 253 2.40 -4.41 13.56
CA LEU A 253 3.69 -5.05 13.26
C LEU A 253 4.86 -4.20 13.80
N PRO A 254 5.73 -4.76 14.67
CA PRO A 254 6.94 -4.08 15.09
C PRO A 254 7.95 -3.92 13.93
N LYS A 255 9.02 -3.14 14.12
CA LYS A 255 10.09 -2.99 13.12
C LYS A 255 10.70 -4.35 12.73
N PRO A 256 11.09 -4.57 11.45
CA PRO A 256 11.83 -5.76 11.05
C PRO A 256 13.08 -5.97 11.90
N VAL A 257 13.25 -7.17 12.44
CA VAL A 257 14.40 -7.54 13.26
C VAL A 257 15.42 -8.38 12.51
N ALA A 258 15.01 -9.08 11.44
CA ALA A 258 15.92 -9.89 10.62
C ALA A 258 15.30 -10.25 9.26
N THR A 259 16.15 -10.65 8.32
CA THR A 259 15.74 -11.43 7.14
C THR A 259 16.30 -12.84 7.27
N LYS A 260 15.46 -13.89 7.12
CA LYS A 260 15.86 -15.30 7.23
C LYS A 260 15.32 -16.13 6.08
N VAL A 261 16.07 -17.13 5.63
CA VAL A 261 15.61 -18.08 4.61
C VAL A 261 14.80 -19.19 5.27
N LEU A 262 13.63 -19.50 4.70
CA LEU A 262 12.80 -20.62 5.10
C LEU A 262 13.42 -21.94 4.61
N ILE A 263 13.66 -22.91 5.50
CA ILE A 263 14.35 -24.17 5.14
C ILE A 263 13.39 -25.35 5.00
N HIS A 264 12.18 -25.24 5.56
CA HIS A 264 11.10 -26.22 5.40
C HIS A 264 9.81 -25.50 5.01
N ASN A 265 9.02 -26.07 4.08
CA ASN A 265 7.72 -25.51 3.70
C ASN A 265 6.87 -25.17 4.94
N ALA A 266 6.23 -24.01 4.95
CA ALA A 266 5.51 -23.50 6.11
C ALA A 266 4.10 -23.05 5.72
N LEU A 267 3.11 -23.54 6.46
CA LEU A 267 1.80 -22.90 6.54
C LEU A 267 1.94 -21.56 7.24
N VAL A 268 1.03 -20.64 6.93
CA VAL A 268 0.88 -19.37 7.63
C VAL A 268 -0.20 -19.53 8.68
N TYR A 269 0.04 -18.98 9.86
CA TYR A 269 -0.84 -19.05 11.02
C TYR A 269 -1.24 -17.65 11.45
N ASP A 270 -2.41 -17.55 12.08
CA ASP A 270 -2.85 -16.35 12.78
C ASP A 270 -2.20 -16.21 14.17
N GLU A 271 -2.56 -15.15 14.89
CA GLU A 271 -2.07 -14.89 16.26
C GLU A 271 -2.50 -15.96 17.29
N ASN A 272 -3.54 -16.74 16.99
CA ASN A 272 -4.05 -17.81 17.84
C ASN A 272 -3.47 -19.19 17.46
N GLY A 273 -2.60 -19.23 16.45
CA GLY A 273 -1.94 -20.43 15.96
C GLY A 273 -2.86 -21.33 15.12
N VAL A 274 -3.93 -20.77 14.56
CA VAL A 274 -4.81 -21.41 13.58
C VAL A 274 -4.22 -21.20 12.19
N ALA A 275 -4.19 -22.25 11.37
CA ALA A 275 -3.69 -22.12 10.01
C ALA A 275 -4.65 -21.25 9.19
N THR A 276 -4.10 -20.33 8.41
CA THR A 276 -4.87 -19.46 7.52
C THR A 276 -4.99 -20.09 6.12
N ASP A 277 -5.84 -19.52 5.27
CA ASP A 277 -6.02 -19.94 3.88
C ASP A 277 -4.92 -19.40 2.94
N LEU A 278 -3.91 -18.71 3.50
CA LEU A 278 -2.80 -18.20 2.72
C LEU A 278 -1.94 -19.33 2.12
N PRO A 279 -1.40 -19.15 0.91
CA PRO A 279 -0.55 -20.15 0.27
C PRO A 279 0.62 -20.58 1.14
N THR A 280 0.90 -21.89 1.14
CA THR A 280 2.08 -22.46 1.82
C THR A 280 3.36 -21.83 1.27
N LYS A 281 4.16 -21.20 2.14
CA LYS A 281 5.48 -20.66 1.80
C LYS A 281 6.45 -21.83 1.54
N LYS A 282 7.17 -21.79 0.43
CA LYS A 282 8.10 -22.86 0.02
C LYS A 282 9.50 -22.66 0.62
N ALA A 283 10.19 -23.76 0.91
CA ALA A 283 11.60 -23.71 1.29
C ALA A 283 12.42 -22.96 0.23
N GLY A 284 13.39 -22.15 0.66
CA GLY A 284 14.15 -21.21 -0.15
C GLY A 284 13.61 -19.76 -0.13
N THR A 285 12.37 -19.55 0.34
CA THR A 285 11.78 -18.20 0.44
C THR A 285 12.53 -17.36 1.48
N LYS A 286 12.93 -16.14 1.12
CA LYS A 286 13.42 -15.14 2.08
C LYS A 286 12.23 -14.53 2.84
N LEU A 287 12.31 -14.53 4.15
CA LEU A 287 11.27 -14.01 5.05
C LEU A 287 11.82 -12.83 5.84
N THR A 288 11.08 -11.73 5.83
CA THR A 288 11.27 -10.64 6.79
C THR A 288 10.64 -11.04 8.11
N ILE A 289 11.42 -10.98 9.18
CA ILE A 289 11.00 -11.35 10.54
C ILE A 289 10.81 -10.07 11.32
N TYR A 290 9.64 -9.90 11.90
CA TYR A 290 9.26 -8.72 12.69
C TYR A 290 9.32 -9.02 14.20
N GLY A 291 9.15 -10.28 14.56
CA GLY A 291 9.18 -10.71 15.96
C GLY A 291 9.04 -12.20 16.08
N ASN A 292 8.92 -12.67 17.32
CA ASN A 292 8.58 -14.05 17.60
C ASN A 292 7.55 -14.11 18.72
N GLN A 293 6.72 -15.13 18.69
CA GLN A 293 5.75 -15.39 19.74
C GLN A 293 5.61 -16.88 20.02
N THR A 294 5.19 -17.23 21.23
CA THR A 294 4.92 -18.62 21.60
C THR A 294 3.42 -18.80 21.77
N ILE A 295 2.83 -19.62 20.91
CA ILE A 295 1.41 -19.95 20.93
C ILE A 295 1.28 -21.43 21.25
N LYS A 296 0.50 -21.79 22.28
CA LYS A 296 0.25 -23.19 22.70
C LYS A 296 1.54 -24.03 22.81
N LYS A 297 2.56 -23.50 23.50
CA LYS A 297 3.91 -24.10 23.71
C LYS A 297 4.76 -24.29 22.44
N ARG A 298 4.34 -23.71 21.30
CA ARG A 298 5.10 -23.73 20.05
C ARG A 298 5.54 -22.33 19.68
N LYS A 299 6.81 -22.17 19.32
CA LYS A 299 7.38 -20.89 18.88
C LYS A 299 7.08 -20.62 17.41
N TYR A 300 6.68 -19.40 17.12
CA TYR A 300 6.40 -18.88 15.79
C TYR A 300 7.20 -17.59 15.55
N LEU A 301 7.52 -17.33 14.28
CA LEU A 301 8.10 -16.07 13.82
C LEU A 301 7.01 -15.26 13.12
N GLN A 302 6.90 -14.00 13.48
CA GLN A 302 6.00 -13.05 12.82
C GLN A 302 6.62 -12.62 11.50
N ILE A 303 5.89 -12.83 10.42
CA ILE A 303 6.30 -12.48 9.05
C ILE A 303 5.35 -11.47 8.39
N GLY A 304 4.30 -11.08 9.10
CA GLY A 304 3.29 -10.11 8.68
C GLY A 304 2.24 -9.90 9.79
N VAL A 305 1.32 -8.96 9.60
CA VAL A 305 0.23 -8.69 10.58
C VAL A 305 -0.60 -9.94 10.66
N ASN A 306 -0.78 -10.49 11.87
CA ASN A 306 -1.46 -11.77 12.08
C ASN A 306 -0.97 -12.90 11.16
N GLN A 307 0.30 -12.87 10.76
CA GLN A 307 0.91 -13.89 9.91
C GLN A 307 2.17 -14.42 10.57
N TYR A 308 2.12 -15.71 10.87
CA TYR A 308 3.15 -16.39 11.62
C TYR A 308 3.56 -17.68 10.92
N VAL A 309 4.86 -17.98 10.95
CA VAL A 309 5.39 -19.28 10.53
C VAL A 309 6.05 -19.97 11.71
N VAL A 310 5.97 -21.30 11.74
CA VAL A 310 6.58 -22.09 12.81
C VAL A 310 8.09 -21.85 12.83
N ALA A 311 8.62 -21.42 13.97
CA ALA A 311 10.01 -21.00 14.07
C ALA A 311 11.01 -22.13 13.75
N SER A 312 10.66 -23.39 14.04
CA SER A 312 11.54 -24.52 13.71
C SER A 312 11.76 -24.72 12.21
N ASN A 313 10.90 -24.18 11.33
CA ASN A 313 11.08 -24.23 9.88
C ASN A 313 12.17 -23.23 9.39
N VAL A 314 12.57 -22.28 10.24
CA VAL A 314 13.50 -21.19 9.93
C VAL A 314 14.74 -21.20 10.82
N GLU A 315 14.58 -21.43 12.13
CA GLU A 315 15.68 -21.40 13.10
C GLU A 315 16.27 -22.79 13.38
N GLY A 316 15.48 -23.84 13.17
CA GLY A 316 15.86 -25.22 13.38
C GLY A 316 16.22 -25.58 14.83
N LYS A 317 16.57 -26.85 15.05
CA LYS A 317 17.02 -27.40 16.33
C LYS A 317 18.27 -28.24 16.12
N LEU A 318 19.28 -28.05 16.97
CA LEU A 318 20.45 -28.91 17.02
C LEU A 318 20.07 -30.29 17.55
N ARG A 319 20.45 -31.32 16.78
CA ARG A 319 20.25 -32.73 17.15
C ARG A 319 21.57 -33.47 17.07
N PRO A 320 21.94 -34.24 18.10
CA PRO A 320 23.16 -35.04 18.06
C PRO A 320 22.99 -36.24 17.13
N LEU A 321 24.02 -36.52 16.37
CA LEU A 321 24.10 -37.72 15.54
C LEU A 321 24.43 -38.94 16.39
N SER A 322 23.60 -39.98 16.28
CA SER A 322 23.85 -41.31 16.85
C SER A 322 24.75 -42.16 15.94
N HIS A 323 24.80 -41.85 14.64
CA HIS A 323 25.58 -42.55 13.62
C HIS A 323 26.22 -41.56 12.64
N ASN A 324 27.26 -42.00 11.93
CA ASN A 324 27.74 -41.25 10.76
C ASN A 324 26.62 -41.11 9.74
N ALA A 325 26.50 -39.93 9.14
CA ALA A 325 25.36 -39.58 8.31
C ALA A 325 25.78 -38.99 6.97
N TYR A 326 24.97 -39.24 5.94
CA TYR A 326 25.15 -38.69 4.60
C TYR A 326 24.05 -37.68 4.30
N LEU A 327 24.34 -36.77 3.39
CA LEU A 327 23.41 -35.78 2.88
C LEU A 327 22.65 -36.34 1.69
N TYR A 328 21.39 -35.93 1.55
CA TYR A 328 20.48 -36.33 0.48
C TYR A 328 19.77 -35.10 -0.08
N ASP A 329 19.40 -35.14 -1.36
CA ASP A 329 18.56 -34.13 -1.99
C ASP A 329 17.06 -34.43 -1.83
N GLY A 330 16.19 -33.54 -2.31
CA GLY A 330 14.73 -33.72 -2.30
C GLY A 330 14.23 -34.92 -3.11
N LYS A 331 15.08 -35.53 -3.95
CA LYS A 331 14.78 -36.76 -4.71
C LYS A 331 15.29 -38.02 -3.99
N GLY A 332 15.91 -37.86 -2.82
CA GLY A 332 16.48 -38.93 -2.00
C GLY A 332 17.80 -39.48 -2.55
N LYS A 333 18.45 -38.78 -3.48
CA LYS A 333 19.78 -39.13 -3.98
C LYS A 333 20.82 -38.59 -3.01
N ARG A 334 21.88 -39.37 -2.75
CA ARG A 334 22.99 -38.93 -1.90
C ARG A 334 23.73 -37.78 -2.58
N VAL A 335 23.99 -36.72 -1.81
CA VAL A 335 24.71 -35.52 -2.26
C VAL A 335 26.15 -35.61 -1.78
N GLY A 336 27.09 -35.66 -2.71
CA GLY A 336 28.52 -35.74 -2.44
C GLY A 336 28.98 -37.02 -1.71
N THR A 337 30.27 -37.05 -1.38
CA THR A 337 30.93 -38.15 -0.67
C THR A 337 31.06 -37.88 0.83
N ASN A 338 31.03 -36.60 1.23
CA ASN A 338 31.20 -36.14 2.60
C ASN A 338 30.15 -36.71 3.57
N LYS A 339 30.60 -36.97 4.80
CA LYS A 339 29.76 -37.49 5.90
C LYS A 339 29.80 -36.54 7.09
N LEU A 340 28.67 -36.46 7.77
CA LEU A 340 28.56 -35.85 9.09
C LEU A 340 28.88 -36.92 10.13
N TYR A 341 29.76 -36.60 11.08
CA TYR A 341 30.28 -37.58 12.02
C TYR A 341 29.38 -37.76 13.26
N ARG A 342 29.29 -39.01 13.73
CA ARG A 342 28.62 -39.36 15.00
C ARG A 342 29.14 -38.50 16.14
N GLY A 343 28.27 -38.14 17.07
CA GLY A 343 28.61 -37.31 18.23
C GLY A 343 28.46 -35.80 17.97
N ASN A 344 28.60 -35.36 16.71
CA ASN A 344 28.37 -33.97 16.33
C ASN A 344 26.88 -33.63 16.31
N TYR A 345 26.59 -32.35 16.44
CA TYR A 345 25.25 -31.81 16.33
C TYR A 345 25.00 -31.28 14.92
N VAL A 346 23.82 -31.56 14.38
CA VAL A 346 23.35 -30.99 13.11
C VAL A 346 22.07 -30.23 13.37
N ARG A 347 21.97 -29.02 12.81
CA ARG A 347 20.75 -28.22 12.86
C ARG A 347 19.73 -28.81 11.89
N THR A 348 18.57 -29.16 12.41
CA THR A 348 17.45 -29.74 11.65
C THR A 348 16.25 -28.80 11.65
N TYR A 349 15.54 -28.70 10.53
CA TYR A 349 14.47 -27.73 10.35
C TYR A 349 13.12 -28.41 10.20
N GLY A 350 12.11 -27.87 10.87
CA GLY A 350 10.73 -28.36 10.79
C GLY A 350 10.54 -29.81 11.20
N GLY A 351 9.50 -30.43 10.62
CA GLY A 351 9.17 -31.83 10.81
C GLY A 351 10.02 -32.76 9.95
N ARG A 352 9.95 -34.06 10.25
CA ARG A 352 10.53 -35.08 9.37
C ARG A 352 9.70 -35.20 8.09
N VAL A 353 10.36 -35.22 6.93
CA VAL A 353 9.75 -35.42 5.62
C VAL A 353 9.94 -36.85 5.15
N LYS A 354 8.97 -37.36 4.37
CA LYS A 354 9.07 -38.69 3.75
C LYS A 354 9.53 -38.53 2.31
N ILE A 355 10.71 -39.05 1.99
CA ILE A 355 11.27 -39.06 0.63
C ILE A 355 11.48 -40.52 0.25
N LYS A 356 10.80 -40.99 -0.80
CA LYS A 356 10.88 -42.38 -1.28
C LYS A 356 10.77 -43.42 -0.15
N GLY A 357 9.74 -43.30 0.68
CA GLY A 357 9.46 -44.25 1.76
C GLY A 357 10.26 -44.03 3.06
N ARG A 358 11.38 -43.28 3.02
CA ARG A 358 12.26 -43.06 4.17
C ARG A 358 12.05 -41.70 4.78
N LYS A 359 12.31 -41.57 6.10
CA LYS A 359 12.13 -40.33 6.86
C LYS A 359 13.45 -39.57 6.95
N TYR A 360 13.40 -38.27 6.68
CA TYR A 360 14.56 -37.37 6.71
C TYR A 360 14.23 -36.10 7.49
N TYR A 361 15.25 -35.48 8.08
CA TYR A 361 15.19 -34.08 8.51
C TYR A 361 15.83 -33.20 7.45
N PRO A 362 15.22 -32.07 7.06
CA PRO A 362 15.92 -31.03 6.33
C PRO A 362 17.00 -30.40 7.21
N ILE A 363 18.15 -30.11 6.60
CA ILE A 363 19.29 -29.45 7.24
C ILE A 363 19.71 -28.18 6.48
N ASP A 364 19.26 -28.02 5.23
CA ASP A 364 19.40 -26.82 4.41
C ASP A 364 18.35 -26.88 3.27
N VAL A 365 18.27 -25.83 2.44
CA VAL A 365 17.41 -25.79 1.25
C VAL A 365 17.77 -26.97 0.35
N ASN A 366 16.81 -27.87 0.14
CA ASN A 366 16.98 -29.09 -0.65
C ASN A 366 18.10 -30.03 -0.15
N GLN A 367 18.46 -29.98 1.14
CA GLN A 367 19.43 -30.91 1.75
C GLN A 367 18.86 -31.59 3.00
N PHE A 368 19.07 -32.90 3.10
CA PHE A 368 18.39 -33.76 4.04
C PHE A 368 19.32 -34.80 4.68
N VAL A 369 19.04 -35.19 5.92
CA VAL A 369 19.72 -36.27 6.63
C VAL A 369 18.69 -37.25 7.18
N LYS A 370 18.96 -38.57 7.06
CA LYS A 370 18.03 -39.61 7.54
C LYS A 370 17.77 -39.48 9.04
N VAL A 371 16.50 -39.58 9.44
CA VAL A 371 16.08 -39.48 10.85
C VAL A 371 16.78 -40.53 11.73
N GLY A 372 16.98 -41.75 11.22
CA GLY A 372 17.63 -42.84 11.98
C GLY A 372 19.09 -42.59 12.35
N ASN A 373 19.72 -41.55 11.82
CA ASN A 373 21.10 -41.20 12.18
C ASN A 373 21.19 -40.25 13.38
N PHE A 374 20.05 -39.78 13.89
CA PHE A 374 19.96 -38.90 15.05
C PHE A 374 19.59 -39.68 16.32
N LYS A 375 19.92 -39.13 17.49
CA LYS A 375 19.37 -39.61 18.78
C LYS A 375 17.94 -39.12 19.00
#